data_AF-A0A850NM34-F1
#
_entry.id   AF-A0A850NM34-F1
#
_cell.length_a   1.000
_cell.length_b   1.000
_cell.length_c   1.000
_cell.angle_alpha   90.00
_cell.angle_beta   90.00
_cell.angle_gamma   90.00
#
_symmetry.space_group_name_H-M   'P 1'
#
loop_
_entity.id
_entity.type
_entity.pdbx_description
1 polymer ?
#
loop_
_entity_poly.entity_id
_entity_poly.type
_entity_poly.pdbx_seq_one_letter_code
_entity_poly.pdbx_strand_id
1 'polypeptide(L)'
;MKNNMFSSNLNPEDMIGNMKYYNFSEAASKLNVEGVGRNTLLKIMREKGIFDRFNVPTPEWEHHPFFKNVENKHLTPLISEHGINYIRRNFF
;
A
#
# COMPACT_ATOMS: atom_id res chain seq x y z
N MET A 1 18.34 15.14 18.35
CA MET A 1 16.97 14.61 18.34
C MET A 1 16.58 14.35 16.89
N LYS A 2 16.60 13.10 16.43
CA LYS A 2 16.01 12.73 15.14
C LYS A 2 14.53 12.50 15.42
N ASN A 3 13.69 13.43 15.03
CA ASN A 3 12.25 13.21 15.06
C ASN A 3 11.96 12.03 14.14
N ASN A 4 11.67 10.88 14.74
CA ASN A 4 11.09 9.73 14.06
C ASN A 4 9.72 10.17 13.53
N MET A 5 9.71 10.73 12.33
CA MET A 5 8.53 11.14 11.57
C MET A 5 7.72 9.93 11.05
N PHE A 6 7.96 8.74 11.61
CA PHE A 6 7.28 7.48 11.28
C PHE A 6 6.23 7.08 12.33
N SER A 7 6.11 7.83 13.43
CA SER A 7 5.37 7.35 14.60
C SER A 7 3.89 7.76 14.68
N SER A 8 3.31 8.47 13.71
CA SER A 8 2.02 9.14 13.95
C SER A 8 0.79 8.63 13.20
N ASN A 9 0.86 7.67 12.27
CA ASN A 9 -0.36 7.25 11.53
C ASN A 9 -0.54 5.73 11.31
N LEU A 10 0.33 4.89 11.87
CA LEU A 10 0.10 3.44 11.85
C LEU A 10 -0.85 3.07 12.97
N ASN A 11 -2.11 2.83 12.64
CA ASN A 11 -3.06 2.28 13.60
C ASN A 11 -2.62 0.84 13.93
N PRO A 12 -2.47 0.45 15.21
CA PRO A 12 -2.17 -0.92 15.60
C PRO A 12 -3.06 -1.98 14.94
N GLU A 13 -4.31 -1.63 14.62
CA GLU A 13 -5.25 -2.49 13.91
C GLU A 13 -4.81 -2.82 12.48
N ASP A 14 -4.11 -1.90 11.80
CA ASP A 14 -3.58 -2.14 10.46
C ASP A 14 -2.45 -3.19 10.49
N MET A 15 -1.76 -3.29 11.64
CA MET A 15 -0.63 -4.20 11.86
C MET A 15 -1.06 -5.62 12.28
N ILE A 16 -2.37 -5.90 12.32
CA ILE A 16 -2.88 -7.25 12.60
C ILE A 16 -2.62 -8.16 11.38
N GLY A 17 -2.09 -9.36 11.62
CA GLY A 17 -1.88 -10.39 10.60
C GLY A 17 -0.42 -10.76 10.40
N ASN A 18 -0.15 -11.52 9.33
CA ASN A 18 1.22 -11.93 9.00
C ASN A 18 1.81 -10.96 7.98
N MET A 19 3.12 -10.73 8.04
CA MET A 19 3.84 -9.90 7.06
C MET A 19 4.00 -10.63 5.73
N LYS A 20 2.90 -10.80 4.99
CA LYS A 20 2.85 -11.34 3.62
C LYS A 20 2.67 -10.22 2.62
N TYR A 21 3.26 -10.38 1.44
CA TYR A 21 3.22 -9.41 0.35
C TYR A 21 2.42 -9.95 -0.83
N TYR A 22 1.69 -9.06 -1.48
CA TYR A 22 0.73 -9.36 -2.54
C TYR A 22 0.96 -8.43 -3.72
N ASN A 23 0.72 -8.91 -4.93
CA ASN A 23 0.59 -8.01 -6.06
C ASN A 23 -0.76 -7.27 -6.01
N PHE A 24 -0.93 -6.23 -6.82
CA PHE A 24 -2.15 -5.40 -6.77
C PHE A 24 -3.43 -6.10 -7.24
N SER A 25 -3.34 -7.20 -8.01
CA SER A 25 -4.52 -8.01 -8.32
C SER A 25 -4.96 -8.81 -7.09
N GLU A 26 -4.02 -9.47 -6.41
CA GLU A 26 -4.28 -10.21 -5.16
C GLU A 26 -4.77 -9.29 -4.05
N ALA A 27 -4.16 -8.11 -3.92
CA ALA A 27 -4.56 -7.10 -2.96
C ALA A 27 -6.00 -6.62 -3.19
N ALA A 28 -6.36 -6.34 -4.45
CA ALA A 28 -7.72 -5.96 -4.80
C ALA A 28 -8.74 -7.06 -4.43
N SER A 29 -8.44 -8.33 -4.74
CA SER A 29 -9.27 -9.46 -4.32
C SER A 29 -9.41 -9.55 -2.79
N LYS A 30 -8.35 -9.24 -2.04
CA LYS A 30 -8.38 -9.23 -0.57
C LYS A 30 -9.16 -8.06 0.03
N LEU A 31 -9.28 -6.94 -0.67
CA LEU A 31 -10.14 -5.85 -0.21
C LEU A 31 -11.61 -6.26 -0.23
N ASN A 32 -12.00 -7.16 -1.16
CA ASN A 32 -13.36 -7.67 -1.32
C ASN A 32 -14.39 -6.54 -1.51
N VAL A 33 -14.03 -5.54 -2.34
CA VAL A 33 -14.90 -4.40 -2.66
C VAL A 33 -15.35 -4.52 -4.11
N GLU A 34 -16.66 -4.45 -4.34
CA GLU A 34 -17.25 -4.53 -5.68
C GLU A 34 -16.70 -3.42 -6.60
N GLY A 35 -16.32 -3.79 -7.82
CA GLY A 35 -15.73 -2.85 -8.80
C GLY A 35 -14.27 -2.46 -8.56
N VAL A 36 -13.63 -2.93 -7.48
CA VAL A 36 -12.22 -2.65 -7.19
C VAL A 36 -11.34 -3.80 -7.67
N GLY A 37 -10.83 -3.67 -8.90
CA GLY A 37 -9.77 -4.51 -9.44
C GLY A 37 -8.38 -3.86 -9.34
N ARG A 38 -7.34 -4.54 -9.86
CA ARG A 38 -5.95 -4.04 -9.90
C ARG A 38 -5.83 -2.58 -10.35
N ASN A 39 -6.42 -2.24 -11.50
CA ASN A 39 -6.25 -0.93 -12.11
C ASN A 39 -6.98 0.17 -11.31
N THR A 40 -8.17 -0.15 -10.76
CA THR A 40 -8.91 0.74 -9.87
C THR A 40 -8.11 1.00 -8.59
N LEU A 41 -7.54 -0.05 -7.99
CA LEU A 41 -6.73 0.10 -6.80
C LEU A 41 -5.49 0.97 -7.05
N LEU A 42 -4.76 0.73 -8.14
CA LEU A 42 -3.62 1.57 -8.52
C LEU A 42 -4.03 3.03 -8.77
N LYS A 43 -5.20 3.26 -9.36
CA LYS A 43 -5.74 4.61 -9.55
C LYS A 43 -6.00 5.29 -8.20
N ILE A 44 -6.64 4.61 -7.26
CA ILE A 44 -6.90 5.12 -5.90
C ILE A 44 -5.57 5.48 -5.22
N MET A 45 -4.55 4.61 -5.29
CA MET A 45 -3.24 4.91 -4.68
C MET A 45 -2.61 6.20 -5.24
N ARG A 46 -2.76 6.45 -6.55
CA ARG A 46 -2.28 7.69 -7.18
C ARG A 46 -3.09 8.90 -6.76
N GLU A 47 -4.41 8.78 -6.74
CA GLU A 47 -5.32 9.87 -6.32
C GLU A 47 -5.12 10.26 -4.85
N LYS A 48 -4.69 9.31 -4.01
CA LYS A 48 -4.33 9.55 -2.60
C LYS A 48 -2.90 10.05 -2.40
N GLY A 49 -2.12 10.25 -3.47
CA GLY A 49 -0.73 10.69 -3.37
C GLY A 49 0.22 9.65 -2.76
N ILE A 50 -0.21 8.39 -2.66
CA ILE A 50 0.64 7.29 -2.18
C ILE A 50 1.57 6.84 -3.28
N PHE A 51 1.05 6.73 -4.52
CA PHE A 51 1.83 6.37 -5.70
C PHE A 51 1.94 7.55 -6.67
N ASP A 52 3.04 7.59 -7.41
CA ASP A 52 3.24 8.51 -8.51
C ASP A 52 2.60 8.02 -9.83
N ARG A 53 2.79 8.78 -10.92
CA ARG A 53 2.31 8.43 -12.27
C ARG A 53 2.88 7.11 -12.82
N PHE A 54 3.97 6.61 -12.25
CA PHE A 54 4.66 5.38 -12.66
C PHE A 54 4.30 4.19 -11.75
N ASN A 55 3.36 4.35 -10.82
CA ASN A 55 2.98 3.34 -9.82
C ASN A 55 4.10 2.98 -8.84
N VAL A 56 4.93 3.97 -8.52
CA VAL A 56 5.97 3.85 -7.50
C VAL A 56 5.49 4.64 -6.26
N PRO A 57 5.67 4.10 -5.03
CA PRO A 57 5.45 4.86 -3.80
C PRO A 57 6.16 6.21 -3.86
N THR A 58 5.46 7.27 -3.45
CA THR A 58 6.06 8.59 -3.27
C THR A 58 7.09 8.58 -2.13
N PRO A 59 7.99 9.56 -2.03
CA PRO A 59 9.03 9.58 -0.99
C PRO A 59 8.49 9.45 0.44
N GLU A 60 7.26 9.93 0.69
CA GLU A 60 6.59 9.80 1.99
C GLU A 60 6.21 8.35 2.32
N TRP A 61 6.09 7.49 1.31
CA TRP A 61 5.60 6.11 1.42
C TRP A 61 6.62 5.04 1.02
N GLU A 62 7.72 5.38 0.33
CA GLU A 62 8.69 4.42 -0.20
C GLU A 62 9.40 3.59 0.88
N HIS A 63 9.55 4.15 2.08
CA HIS A 63 10.15 3.48 3.24
C HIS A 63 9.11 2.85 4.16
N HIS A 64 7.82 2.91 3.79
CA HIS A 64 6.76 2.37 4.61
C HIS A 64 6.75 0.84 4.54
N PRO A 65 6.52 0.11 5.66
CA PRO A 65 6.35 -1.36 5.66
C PRO A 65 5.16 -1.86 4.81
N PHE A 66 4.42 -0.96 4.17
CA PHE A 66 3.33 -1.33 3.28
C PHE A 66 3.82 -1.80 1.93
N PHE A 67 5.00 -1.39 1.49
CA PHE A 67 5.47 -1.70 0.15
C PHE A 67 6.80 -2.42 0.20
N LYS A 68 6.92 -3.47 -0.62
CA LYS A 68 8.19 -4.11 -0.92
C LYS A 68 8.52 -3.83 -2.38
N ASN A 69 9.58 -3.06 -2.57
CA ASN A 69 10.15 -2.84 -3.89
C ASN A 69 10.59 -4.19 -4.48
N VAL A 70 10.27 -4.36 -5.74
CA VAL A 70 10.66 -5.49 -6.56
C VAL A 70 11.96 -5.12 -7.27
N GLU A 71 12.91 -6.06 -7.36
CA GLU A 71 14.24 -5.80 -7.96
C GLU A 71 14.14 -5.31 -9.41
N ASN A 72 13.08 -5.72 -10.11
CA ASN A 72 12.77 -5.20 -11.44
C ASN A 72 11.99 -3.89 -11.35
N LYS A 73 12.67 -2.78 -11.61
CA LYS A 73 12.11 -1.41 -11.67
C LYS A 73 10.93 -1.21 -12.65
N HIS A 74 10.67 -2.16 -13.54
CA HIS A 74 9.53 -2.12 -14.46
C HIS A 74 8.26 -2.74 -13.87
N LEU A 75 8.36 -3.38 -12.70
CA LEU A 75 7.24 -4.00 -12.00
C LEU A 75 6.74 -3.08 -10.89
N THR A 76 5.42 -3.07 -10.70
CA THR A 76 4.81 -2.41 -9.55
C THR A 76 5.27 -3.08 -8.25
N PRO A 77 5.53 -2.32 -7.17
CA PRO A 77 5.83 -2.89 -5.86
C PRO A 77 4.74 -3.84 -5.36
N LEU A 78 5.14 -4.74 -4.46
CA LEU A 78 4.20 -5.56 -3.73
C LEU A 78 3.68 -4.78 -2.53
N ILE A 79 2.43 -5.05 -2.13
CA ILE A 79 1.80 -4.47 -0.95
C ILE A 79 1.67 -5.51 0.16
N SER A 80 2.01 -5.14 1.39
CA SER A 80 1.88 -6.03 2.55
C SER A 80 0.43 -6.17 3.00
N GLU A 81 0.12 -7.23 3.75
CA GLU A 81 -1.19 -7.40 4.41
C GLU A 81 -1.57 -6.18 5.25
N HIS A 82 -0.60 -5.56 5.93
CA HIS A 82 -0.82 -4.34 6.70
C HIS A 82 -1.20 -3.15 5.82
N GLY A 83 -0.57 -3.01 4.65
CA GLY A 83 -0.95 -1.99 3.68
C GLY A 83 -2.37 -2.19 3.13
N ILE A 84 -2.77 -3.45 2.94
CA ILE A 84 -4.15 -3.79 2.54
C ILE A 84 -5.14 -3.41 3.64
N ASN A 85 -4.83 -3.69 4.91
CA ASN A 85 -5.69 -3.31 6.04
C ASN A 85 -5.86 -1.79 6.15
N TYR A 86 -4.75 -1.05 6.02
CA TYR A 86 -4.77 0.40 5.98
C TYR A 86 -5.66 0.94 4.85
N ILE A 87 -5.50 0.41 3.63
CA ILE A 87 -6.33 0.79 2.48
C ILE A 87 -7.81 0.51 2.76
N ARG A 88 -8.12 -0.68 3.29
CA ARG A 88 -9.49 -1.09 3.62
C ARG A 88 -10.13 -0.12 4.60
N ARG A 89 -9.40 0.31 5.64
CA ARG A 89 -9.93 1.18 6.71
C ARG A 89 -10.07 2.64 6.29
N ASN A 90 -9.21 3.13 5.40
CA ASN A 90 -9.15 4.56 5.09
C ASN A 90 -9.83 4.92 3.77
N PHE A 91 -9.98 3.98 2.83
CA PHE A 91 -10.49 4.27 1.48
C PHE A 91 -11.83 3.61 1.15
N PHE A 92 -12.31 2.70 2.01
CA PHE A 92 -13.58 1.97 1.86
C PHE A 92 -14.28 1.88 3.22
#